data_AF-A0A7S3M5Y9-F1
#
_entry.id   AF-A0A7S3M5Y9-F1
#
_cell.length_a   1.000
_cell.length_b   1.000
_cell.length_c   1.000
_cell.angle_alpha   90.00
_cell.angle_beta   90.00
_cell.angle_gamma   90.00
#
_symmetry.space_group_name_H-M   'P 1'
#
loop_
_entity.id
_entity.type
_entity.pdbx_description
1 polymer ?
#
loop_
_entity_poly.entity_id
_entity_poly.type
_entity_poly.pdbx_seq_one_letter_code
_entity_poly.pdbx_strand_id
1 'polypeptide(L)'
;DVDALHVLCSSAEFDQLKVRPEELSELDTLRKSSSVEIRTSTDDTAGKVSVLLQGYLNKNNVASFTLQSDTNYVAQNAGRITRALFEICLKRGWSSMAGHYLALCKSIDRRMQPSQSPLR
;
A
#
# COMPACT_ATOMS: atom_id res chain seq x y z
N ASP A 1 -9.02 4.71 3.86
CA ASP A 1 -10.14 4.41 2.95
C ASP A 1 -9.78 3.14 2.18
N VAL A 2 -10.67 2.13 2.22
CA VAL A 2 -10.40 0.80 1.64
C VAL A 2 -10.43 0.87 0.10
N ASP A 3 -11.35 1.63 -0.48
CA ASP A 3 -11.49 1.79 -1.92
C ASP A 3 -10.26 2.48 -2.53
N ALA A 4 -9.83 3.59 -1.91
CA ALA A 4 -8.66 4.34 -2.36
C ALA A 4 -7.39 3.46 -2.35
N LEU A 5 -7.22 2.65 -1.31
CA LEU A 5 -6.10 1.72 -1.19
C LEU A 5 -6.18 0.62 -2.25
N HIS A 6 -7.36 0.03 -2.46
CA HIS A 6 -7.53 -1.02 -3.46
C HIS A 6 -7.25 -0.52 -4.88
N VAL A 7 -7.71 0.68 -5.25
CA VAL A 7 -7.42 1.31 -6.55
C VAL A 7 -5.91 1.53 -6.72
N LEU A 8 -5.22 2.02 -5.69
CA LEU A 8 -3.77 2.18 -5.71
C LEU A 8 -3.06 0.83 -5.92
N CYS A 9 -3.44 -0.20 -5.18
CA CYS A 9 -2.79 -1.52 -5.25
C CYS A 9 -3.09 -2.29 -6.54
N SER A 10 -4.10 -1.88 -7.30
CA SER A 10 -4.48 -2.47 -8.59
C SER A 10 -3.85 -1.77 -9.80
N SER A 11 -2.86 -0.91 -9.57
CA SER A 11 -2.12 -0.21 -10.63
C SER A 11 -1.29 -1.19 -11.47
N ALA A 12 -1.28 -0.98 -12.78
CA ALA A 12 -0.58 -1.83 -13.75
C ALA A 12 0.95 -1.83 -13.55
N GLU A 13 1.49 -0.79 -12.91
CA GLU A 13 2.89 -0.74 -12.47
C GLU A 13 3.26 -1.95 -11.59
N PHE A 14 2.29 -2.55 -10.89
CA PHE A 14 2.52 -3.71 -10.03
C PHE A 14 2.36 -5.06 -10.72
N ASP A 15 1.93 -5.13 -11.99
CA ASP A 15 1.69 -6.39 -12.71
C ASP A 15 2.94 -7.28 -12.83
N GLN A 16 4.13 -6.69 -12.71
CA GLN A 16 5.41 -7.41 -12.72
C GLN A 16 5.68 -8.19 -11.43
N LEU A 17 5.01 -7.84 -10.33
CA LEU A 17 5.13 -8.55 -9.06
C LEU A 17 4.36 -9.85 -9.12
N LYS A 18 5.11 -10.96 -9.04
CA LYS A 18 4.53 -12.30 -8.94
C LYS A 18 4.35 -12.69 -7.49
N VAL A 19 3.23 -13.33 -7.19
CA VAL A 19 3.02 -14.01 -5.91
C VAL A 19 3.70 -15.37 -5.96
N ARG A 20 4.50 -15.68 -4.94
CA ARG A 20 5.23 -16.94 -4.85
C ARG A 20 4.68 -17.77 -3.68
N PRO A 21 4.44 -19.09 -3.84
CA PRO A 21 3.84 -19.91 -2.79
C PRO A 21 4.60 -19.90 -1.46
N GLU A 22 5.93 -19.84 -1.51
CA GLU A 22 6.81 -19.82 -0.34
C GLU A 22 6.69 -18.52 0.50
N GLU A 23 6.14 -17.45 -0.07
CA GLU A 23 5.94 -16.15 0.59
C GLU A 23 4.57 -16.03 1.26
N LEU A 24 3.60 -16.90 0.93
CA LEU A 24 2.19 -16.77 1.35
C LEU A 24 2.00 -16.79 2.86
N SER A 25 2.75 -17.64 3.57
CA SER A 25 2.65 -17.76 5.03
C SER A 25 3.09 -16.48 5.75
N GLU A 26 4.13 -15.81 5.24
CA GLU A 26 4.60 -14.52 5.74
C GLU A 26 3.61 -13.41 5.40
N LEU A 27 3.09 -13.39 4.16
CA LEU A 27 2.07 -12.43 3.72
C LEU A 27 0.79 -12.52 4.57
N ASP A 28 0.32 -13.73 4.89
CA ASP A 28 -0.86 -13.93 5.74
C ASP A 28 -0.61 -13.46 7.18
N THR A 29 0.62 -13.59 7.68
CA THR A 29 1.01 -13.07 8.99
C THR A 29 1.02 -11.54 8.98
N LEU A 30 1.59 -10.92 7.95
CA LEU A 30 1.58 -9.46 7.77
C LEU A 30 0.16 -8.92 7.59
N ARG A 31 -0.72 -9.65 6.88
CA ARG A 31 -2.14 -9.29 6.68
C ARG A 31 -2.87 -9.11 8.01
N LYS A 32 -2.62 -9.97 9.00
CA LYS A 32 -3.25 -9.87 10.34
C LYS A 32 -2.88 -8.58 11.09
N SER A 33 -1.74 -7.98 10.76
CA SER A 33 -1.27 -6.72 11.36
C SER A 33 -1.64 -5.48 10.53
N SER A 34 -2.42 -5.65 9.46
CA SER A 34 -2.84 -4.55 8.59
C SER A 34 -3.86 -3.66 9.29
N SER A 35 -3.72 -2.35 9.11
CA SER A 35 -4.59 -1.36 9.75
C SER A 35 -5.91 -1.15 9.02
N VAL A 36 -5.95 -1.51 7.74
CA VAL A 36 -7.10 -1.40 6.84
C VAL A 36 -7.39 -2.77 6.24
N GLU A 37 -8.67 -3.10 6.12
CA GLU A 37 -9.11 -4.34 5.50
C GLU A 37 -8.59 -4.48 4.06
N ILE A 38 -8.10 -5.67 3.73
CA ILE A 38 -7.60 -6.01 2.39
C ILE A 38 -8.65 -6.87 1.70
N ARG A 39 -9.25 -6.31 0.63
CA ARG A 39 -10.35 -6.94 -0.13
C ARG A 39 -9.89 -8.13 -0.96
N THR A 40 -8.69 -8.06 -1.53
CA THR A 40 -8.12 -9.10 -2.37
C THR A 40 -7.38 -10.12 -1.51
N SER A 41 -7.31 -11.35 -2.01
CA SER A 41 -6.58 -12.42 -1.35
C SER A 41 -5.07 -12.25 -1.61
N THR A 42 -4.24 -12.82 -0.73
CA THR A 42 -2.77 -12.69 -0.74
C THR A 42 -2.10 -13.45 -1.89
N ASP A 43 -2.86 -14.34 -2.55
CA ASP A 43 -2.52 -15.03 -3.79
C ASP A 43 -2.64 -14.14 -5.04
N ASP A 44 -3.34 -13.01 -4.94
CA ASP A 44 -3.44 -12.00 -5.99
C ASP A 44 -2.39 -10.89 -5.82
N THR A 45 -1.91 -10.34 -6.94
CA THR A 45 -0.89 -9.29 -6.96
C THR A 45 -1.36 -8.05 -6.20
N ALA A 46 -2.61 -7.62 -6.38
CA ALA A 46 -3.14 -6.47 -5.66
C ALA A 46 -3.21 -6.71 -4.15
N GLY A 47 -3.53 -7.95 -3.72
CA GLY A 47 -3.52 -8.34 -2.31
C GLY A 47 -2.12 -8.32 -1.72
N LYS A 48 -1.13 -8.91 -2.41
CA LYS A 48 0.28 -8.84 -2.03
C LYS A 48 0.76 -7.39 -1.89
N VAL A 49 0.50 -6.54 -2.88
CA VAL A 49 0.88 -5.12 -2.86
C VAL A 49 0.25 -4.40 -1.66
N SER A 50 -1.03 -4.66 -1.38
CA SER A 50 -1.73 -4.04 -0.24
C SER A 50 -1.11 -4.44 1.10
N VAL A 51 -0.82 -5.73 1.30
CA VAL A 51 -0.14 -6.23 2.51
C VAL A 51 1.24 -5.58 2.67
N LEU A 52 2.04 -5.56 1.61
CA LEU A 52 3.41 -5.02 1.67
C LEU A 52 3.40 -3.51 1.93
N LEU A 53 2.50 -2.76 1.30
CA LEU A 53 2.35 -1.33 1.54
C LEU A 53 1.94 -1.04 2.99
N GLN A 54 0.95 -1.77 3.52
CA GLN A 54 0.54 -1.60 4.91
C GLN A 54 1.63 -2.02 5.90
N GLY A 55 2.35 -3.11 5.62
CA GLY A 55 3.52 -3.54 6.39
C GLY A 55 4.64 -2.50 6.39
N TYR A 56 4.89 -1.85 5.24
CA TYR A 56 5.84 -0.75 5.13
C TYR A 56 5.47 0.43 6.05
N LEU A 57 4.20 0.86 6.01
CA LEU A 57 3.67 1.94 6.85
C LEU A 57 3.71 1.61 8.34
N ASN A 58 3.44 0.35 8.69
CA ASN A 58 3.47 -0.13 10.08
C ASN A 58 4.89 -0.41 10.58
N LYS A 59 5.90 -0.32 9.70
CA LYS A 59 7.31 -0.63 9.99
C LYS A 59 7.47 -2.08 10.47
N ASN A 60 6.65 -2.99 9.95
CA ASN A 60 6.74 -4.40 10.25
C ASN A 60 8.06 -4.97 9.71
N ASN A 61 8.60 -5.96 10.41
CA ASN A 61 9.77 -6.69 9.94
C ASN A 61 9.34 -7.72 8.89
N VAL A 62 10.03 -7.71 7.75
CA VAL A 62 9.83 -8.66 6.64
C VAL A 62 11.07 -9.54 6.59
N ALA A 63 10.92 -10.84 6.85
CA ALA A 63 12.00 -11.81 6.95
C ALA A 63 12.55 -12.18 5.58
N SER A 64 11.68 -12.46 4.60
CA SER A 64 12.13 -12.85 3.27
C SER A 64 12.79 -11.70 2.51
N PHE A 65 14.00 -11.94 1.97
CA PHE A 65 14.72 -10.96 1.17
C PHE A 65 13.96 -10.56 -0.10
N THR A 66 13.26 -11.50 -0.74
CA THR A 66 12.45 -11.22 -1.92
C THR A 66 11.29 -10.28 -1.57
N LEU A 67 10.60 -10.52 -0.45
CA LEU A 67 9.52 -9.65 0.02
C LEU A 67 10.03 -8.28 0.48
N GLN A 68 11.24 -8.18 1.05
CA GLN A 68 11.85 -6.88 1.35
C GLN A 68 12.09 -6.08 0.07
N SER A 69 12.60 -6.73 -0.99
CA SER A 69 12.79 -6.09 -2.30
C SER A 69 11.46 -5.63 -2.90
N ASP A 70 10.45 -6.51 -2.90
CA ASP A 70 9.10 -6.20 -3.38
C ASP A 70 8.47 -5.05 -2.56
N THR A 71 8.66 -5.02 -1.24
CA THR A 71 8.19 -3.93 -0.36
C THR A 71 8.80 -2.58 -0.75
N ASN A 72 10.11 -2.55 -1.01
CA ASN A 72 10.79 -1.32 -1.41
C ASN A 72 10.31 -0.84 -2.79
N TYR A 73 10.11 -1.77 -3.72
CA TYR A 73 9.54 -1.48 -5.04
C TYR A 73 8.12 -0.90 -4.90
N VAL A 74 7.27 -1.52 -4.09
CA VAL A 74 5.90 -1.05 -3.82
C VAL A 74 5.93 0.35 -3.21
N ALA A 75 6.72 0.59 -2.16
CA ALA A 75 6.78 1.88 -1.48
C ALA A 75 7.23 3.03 -2.40
N GLN A 76 8.25 2.80 -3.24
CA GLN A 76 8.76 3.81 -4.16
C GLN A 76 7.73 4.18 -5.24
N ASN A 77 7.06 3.20 -5.83
CA ASN A 77 6.09 3.43 -6.88
C ASN A 77 4.75 3.95 -6.33
N ALA A 78 4.29 3.43 -5.19
CA ALA A 78 3.04 3.84 -4.56
C ALA A 78 3.01 5.34 -4.24
N GLY A 79 4.14 5.92 -3.83
CA GLY A 79 4.24 7.37 -3.59
C GLY A 79 4.03 8.20 -4.86
N ARG A 80 4.50 7.76 -6.03
CA ARG A 80 4.30 8.46 -7.30
C ARG A 80 2.87 8.29 -7.81
N ILE A 81 2.36 7.06 -7.79
CA ILE A 81 1.00 6.72 -8.23
C ILE A 81 -0.05 7.45 -7.38
N THR A 82 0.13 7.49 -6.07
CA THR A 82 -0.80 8.17 -5.15
C THR A 82 -0.87 9.68 -5.42
N ARG A 83 0.25 10.32 -5.75
CA ARG A 83 0.25 11.76 -6.14
C ARG A 83 -0.51 11.98 -7.45
N ALA A 84 -0.33 11.11 -8.44
CA ALA A 84 -1.09 11.18 -9.68
C ALA A 84 -2.60 11.02 -9.44
N LEU A 85 -3.00 10.04 -8.61
CA LEU A 85 -4.40 9.83 -8.22
C LEU A 85 -4.98 11.04 -7.48
N PHE A 86 -4.21 11.66 -6.59
CA PHE A 86 -4.57 12.90 -5.93
C PHE A 86 -4.82 14.05 -6.91
N GLU A 87 -3.90 14.27 -7.86
CA GLU A 87 -4.04 15.31 -8.88
C GLU A 87 -5.24 15.09 -9.79
N ILE A 88 -5.52 13.84 -10.17
CA ILE A 88 -6.73 13.48 -10.95
C ILE A 88 -7.99 13.84 -10.17
N CYS A 89 -8.05 13.47 -8.88
CA CYS A 89 -9.20 13.78 -8.03
C CYS A 89 -9.40 15.30 -7.86
N LEU A 90 -8.31 16.06 -7.70
CA LEU A 90 -8.36 17.52 -7.64
C LEU A 90 -8.90 18.14 -8.94
N LYS A 91 -8.36 17.74 -10.10
CA LYS A 91 -8.80 18.26 -11.41
C LYS A 91 -10.26 17.95 -11.71
N ARG A 92 -10.78 16.85 -11.18
CA ARG A 92 -12.19 16.45 -11.31
C ARG A 92 -13.12 17.02 -10.24
N GLY A 93 -12.58 17.76 -9.25
CA GLY A 93 -13.37 18.31 -8.16
C GLY A 93 -13.86 17.27 -7.14
N TRP A 94 -13.26 16.07 -7.09
CA TRP A 94 -13.61 15.00 -6.16
C TRP A 94 -12.96 15.23 -4.80
N SER A 95 -13.44 16.24 -4.07
CA SER A 95 -12.82 16.73 -2.83
C SER A 95 -12.61 15.66 -1.76
N SER A 96 -13.60 14.77 -1.56
CA SER A 96 -13.49 13.66 -0.60
C SER A 96 -12.37 12.68 -0.96
N MET A 97 -12.32 12.20 -2.20
CA MET A 97 -11.27 11.28 -2.67
C MET A 97 -9.90 11.95 -2.73
N ALA A 98 -9.83 13.23 -3.10
CA ALA A 98 -8.59 14.00 -3.04
C ALA A 98 -8.05 14.06 -1.60
N GLY A 99 -8.91 14.24 -0.60
CA GLY A 99 -8.52 14.15 0.81
C GLY A 99 -7.93 12.79 1.18
N HIS A 100 -8.55 11.69 0.74
CA HIS A 100 -8.06 10.34 1.00
C HIS A 100 -6.69 10.07 0.36
N TYR A 101 -6.50 10.42 -0.91
CA TYR A 101 -5.21 10.24 -1.58
C TYR A 101 -4.12 11.17 -1.03
N LEU A 102 -4.46 12.38 -0.60
CA LEU A 102 -3.51 13.27 0.08
C LEU A 102 -3.03 12.66 1.41
N ALA A 103 -3.96 12.08 2.19
CA ALA A 103 -3.62 11.40 3.44
C ALA A 103 -2.71 10.20 3.18
N LEU A 104 -3.05 9.36 2.18
CA LEU A 104 -2.21 8.23 1.77
C LEU A 104 -0.82 8.69 1.31
N CYS A 105 -0.72 9.75 0.51
CA CYS A 105 0.57 10.29 0.07
C CYS A 105 1.45 10.68 1.26
N LYS A 106 0.89 11.42 2.23
CA LYS A 106 1.59 11.79 3.46
C LYS A 106 2.02 10.57 4.27
N SER A 107 1.16 9.56 4.36
CA SER A 107 1.45 8.32 5.06
C SER A 107 2.61 7.56 4.43
N ILE A 108 2.63 7.43 3.10
CA ILE A 108 3.70 6.76 2.36
C ILE A 108 5.01 7.52 2.53
N ASP A 109 5.01 8.83 2.30
CA ASP A 109 6.22 9.67 2.38
C ASP A 109 6.83 9.67 3.79
N ARG A 110 5.99 9.68 4.83
CA ARG A 110 6.44 9.69 6.23
C ARG A 110 6.62 8.29 6.81
N ARG A 111 6.27 7.24 6.05
CA ARG A 111 6.20 5.86 6.52
C ARG A 111 5.45 5.75 7.86
N MET A 112 4.23 6.28 7.88
CA MET A 112 3.43 6.43 9.09
C MET A 112 1.92 6.34 8.81
N GLN A 113 1.18 5.69 9.70
CA GLN A 113 -0.28 5.67 9.61
C GLN A 113 -0.89 7.01 10.05
N PRO A 114 -2.04 7.43 9.48
CA PRO A 114 -2.70 8.68 9.86
C PRO A 114 -3.12 8.75 11.34
N SER A 115 -3.32 7.60 11.99
CA SER A 115 -3.69 7.50 13.41
C SER A 115 -2.53 7.69 14.38
N GLN A 116 -1.28 7.75 13.87
CA GLN A 116 -0.09 7.87 14.71
C GLN A 116 0.22 9.35 15.02
N SER A 117 0.89 9.58 16.16
CA SER A 117 1.26 10.93 16.59
C SER A 117 2.16 11.63 15.57
N PRO A 118 1.92 12.91 15.25
CA PRO A 118 2.71 13.68 14.29
C PRO A 118 4.12 14.05 14.79
N LEU A 119 4.44 13.80 16.06
CA LEU A 119 5.76 14.05 16.66
C LEU A 119 6.76 12.90 16.46
N ARG A 120 6.39 11.89 15.67
CA ARG A 120 7.15 10.65 15.47
C ARG A 120 8.00 10.67 14.20
#